data_AF-A0A520HPY5-F1
#
_entry.id   AF-A0A520HPY5-F1
#
_cell.length_a   1.000
_cell.length_b   1.000
_cell.length_c   1.000
_cell.angle_alpha   90.00
_cell.angle_beta   90.00
_cell.angle_gamma   90.00
#
_symmetry.space_group_name_H-M   'P 1'
#
loop_
_entity.id
_entity.type
_entity.pdbx_description
1 polymer ?
#
loop_
_entity_poly.entity_id
_entity_poly.type
_entity_poly.pdbx_seq_one_letter_code
_entity_poly.pdbx_strand_id
1 'polypeptide(L)'
;INPVSIGVTAGLVIGKFIGVLLFTWIMVKTGLGKLPDQANWKHIIGVALLAGIGFTMSLFISGLAFKNPTFIDQAKYGILLASVIAGILGLAVLKRIR
;
A
#
# COMPACT_ATOMS: atom_id res chain seq x y z
N ILE A 1 8.94 19.33 7.92
CA ILE A 1 8.45 17.93 7.93
C ILE A 1 7.02 17.96 8.45
N ASN A 2 6.03 17.56 7.64
CA ASN A 2 4.62 17.76 7.95
C ASN A 2 3.98 16.48 8.49
N PRO A 3 3.25 16.55 9.63
CA PRO A 3 2.68 15.35 10.26
C PRO A 3 1.66 14.64 9.36
N VAL A 4 0.88 15.40 8.58
CA VAL A 4 -0.09 14.85 7.61
C VAL A 4 0.62 14.03 6.54
N SER A 5 1.71 14.55 5.98
CA SER A 5 2.46 13.87 4.92
C SER A 5 3.06 12.55 5.43
N ILE A 6 3.67 12.54 6.63
CA ILE A 6 4.21 11.32 7.24
C ILE A 6 3.09 10.32 7.53
N GLY A 7 1.99 10.78 8.14
CA GLY A 7 0.86 9.92 8.50
C GLY A 7 0.24 9.25 7.27
N VAL A 8 0.04 10.01 6.19
CA VAL A 8 -0.46 9.49 4.92
C VAL A 8 0.54 8.52 4.28
N THR A 9 1.83 8.85 4.32
CA THR A 9 2.88 7.99 3.75
C THR A 9 2.94 6.64 4.47
N ALA A 10 3.07 6.68 5.79
CA ALA A 10 3.14 5.48 6.63
C ALA A 10 1.82 4.69 6.57
N GLY A 11 0.68 5.37 6.61
CA GLY A 11 -0.63 4.73 6.52
C GLY A 11 -0.86 3.99 5.20
N LEU A 12 -0.43 4.55 4.08
CA LEU A 12 -0.55 3.87 2.78
C LEU A 12 0.41 2.69 2.65
N VAL A 13 1.68 2.87 3.01
CA VAL A 13 2.67 1.81 2.85
C VAL A 13 2.43 0.68 3.85
N ILE A 14 2.40 1.02 5.14
CA ILE A 14 2.31 0.03 6.23
C ILE A 14 0.88 -0.50 6.33
N GLY A 15 -0.12 0.38 6.27
CA GLY A 15 -1.53 -0.01 6.42
C GLY A 15 -1.99 -0.97 5.33
N LYS A 16 -1.70 -0.66 4.05
CA LYS A 16 -2.06 -1.58 2.96
C LYS A 16 -1.23 -2.86 2.96
N PHE A 17 0.07 -2.77 3.27
CA PHE A 17 0.92 -3.95 3.35
C PHE A 17 0.42 -4.95 4.41
N ILE A 18 0.20 -4.46 5.64
CA ILE A 18 -0.30 -5.29 6.74
C ILE A 18 -1.73 -5.77 6.43
N GLY A 19 -2.59 -4.89 5.93
CA GLY A 19 -3.97 -5.24 5.60
C GLY A 19 -4.05 -6.39 4.59
N VAL A 20 -3.35 -6.28 3.46
CA VAL A 20 -3.35 -7.33 2.44
C VAL A 20 -2.80 -8.64 2.99
N LEU A 21 -1.63 -8.60 3.66
CA LEU A 21 -1.04 -9.83 4.20
C LEU A 21 -1.91 -10.50 5.26
N LEU A 22 -2.46 -9.73 6.19
CA LEU A 22 -3.26 -10.25 7.28
C LEU A 22 -4.56 -10.87 6.76
N PHE A 23 -5.28 -10.18 5.86
CA PHE A 23 -6.51 -10.72 5.29
C PHE A 23 -6.25 -11.93 4.39
N THR A 24 -5.20 -11.90 3.55
CA THR A 24 -4.82 -13.10 2.77
C THR A 24 -4.47 -14.27 3.68
N TRP A 25 -3.73 -14.03 4.78
CA TRP A 25 -3.39 -15.06 5.75
C TRP A 25 -4.61 -15.65 6.45
N ILE A 26 -5.55 -14.82 6.90
CA ILE A 26 -6.80 -15.28 7.51
C ILE A 26 -7.59 -16.12 6.51
N MET A 27 -7.75 -15.68 5.26
CA MET A 27 -8.51 -16.39 4.24
C MET A 27 -7.90 -17.76 3.90
N VAL A 28 -6.57 -17.83 3.78
CA VAL A 28 -5.88 -19.11 3.52
C VAL A 28 -5.95 -20.03 4.74
N LYS A 29 -5.78 -19.49 5.96
CA LYS A 29 -5.80 -20.29 7.19
C LYS A 29 -7.19 -20.85 7.53
N THR A 30 -8.25 -20.11 7.21
CA THR A 30 -9.64 -20.54 7.42
C THR A 30 -10.14 -21.48 6.32
N GLY A 31 -9.37 -21.70 5.25
CA GLY A 31 -9.76 -22.53 4.11
C GLY A 31 -10.77 -21.85 3.16
N LEU A 32 -11.11 -20.59 3.40
CA LEU A 32 -12.02 -19.81 2.54
C LEU A 32 -11.36 -19.35 1.23
N GLY A 33 -10.04 -19.38 1.15
CA GLY A 33 -9.27 -19.05 -0.05
C GLY A 33 -8.03 -19.93 -0.20
N LYS A 34 -7.49 -19.98 -1.41
CA LYS A 34 -6.25 -20.67 -1.76
C LYS A 34 -5.33 -19.70 -2.49
N LEU A 35 -4.03 -19.88 -2.34
CA LEU A 35 -3.06 -19.16 -3.16
C LEU A 35 -3.22 -19.62 -4.62
N PRO A 36 -3.08 -18.72 -5.61
CA PRO A 36 -3.09 -19.09 -7.02
C PRO A 36 -2.04 -20.15 -7.34
N ASP A 37 -2.30 -20.97 -8.37
CA ASP A 37 -1.34 -21.96 -8.83
C ASP A 37 -0.02 -21.27 -9.20
N GLN A 38 1.10 -21.82 -8.69
CA GLN A 38 2.47 -21.26 -8.80
C GLN A 38 2.78 -20.02 -7.93
N ALA A 39 1.80 -19.48 -7.18
CA ALA A 39 2.05 -18.34 -6.30
C ALA A 39 2.49 -18.78 -4.89
N ASN A 40 3.72 -18.43 -4.54
CA ASN A 40 4.24 -18.56 -3.17
C ASN A 40 3.95 -17.32 -2.30
N TRP A 41 4.08 -17.45 -0.97
CA TRP A 41 3.95 -16.35 -0.01
C TRP A 41 4.82 -15.12 -0.33
N LYS A 42 5.99 -15.33 -0.95
CA LYS A 42 6.84 -14.24 -1.43
C LYS A 42 6.14 -13.36 -2.48
N HIS A 43 5.33 -13.95 -3.36
CA HIS A 43 4.54 -13.20 -4.33
C HIS A 43 3.48 -12.35 -3.62
N ILE A 44 2.83 -12.90 -2.59
CA ILE A 44 1.84 -12.16 -1.80
C ILE A 44 2.48 -10.96 -1.11
N ILE A 45 3.69 -11.12 -0.54
CA ILE A 45 4.45 -10.00 0.04
C ILE A 45 4.73 -8.93 -1.01
N GLY A 46 5.16 -9.32 -2.21
CA GLY A 46 5.40 -8.39 -3.32
C GLY A 46 4.13 -7.65 -3.75
N VAL A 47 3.01 -8.37 -3.89
CA VAL A 47 1.70 -7.79 -4.24
C VAL A 47 1.18 -6.88 -3.13
N ALA A 48 1.34 -7.25 -1.86
CA ALA A 48 0.94 -6.44 -0.71
C ALA A 48 1.71 -5.10 -0.67
N LEU A 49 3.00 -5.11 -1.03
CA LEU A 49 3.79 -3.88 -1.17
C LEU A 49 3.27 -3.02 -2.33
N LEU A 50 3.02 -3.62 -3.51
CA LEU A 50 2.46 -2.91 -4.65
C LEU A 50 1.06 -2.34 -4.40
N ALA A 51 0.25 -3.00 -3.57
CA ALA A 51 -1.05 -2.48 -3.15
C ALA A 51 -0.93 -1.11 -2.47
N GLY A 52 0.21 -0.84 -1.83
CA GLY A 52 0.61 0.46 -1.25
C GLY A 52 0.53 1.64 -2.22
N ILE A 53 0.54 1.41 -3.53
CA ILE A 53 0.40 2.45 -4.56
C ILE A 53 -1.02 3.02 -4.49
N GLY A 54 -1.10 4.28 -4.05
CA GLY A 54 -2.38 4.96 -3.76
C GLY A 54 -2.82 5.94 -4.84
N PHE A 55 -1.88 6.44 -5.64
CA PHE A 55 -2.00 7.54 -6.61
C PHE A 55 -3.42 8.13 -6.80
N THR A 56 -4.15 7.76 -7.86
CA THR A 56 -5.43 8.41 -8.23
C THR A 56 -6.49 8.32 -7.13
N MET A 57 -6.71 7.13 -6.56
CA MET A 57 -7.75 6.93 -5.55
C MET A 57 -7.42 7.61 -4.22
N SER A 58 -6.16 7.60 -3.79
CA SER A 58 -5.75 8.28 -2.55
C SER A 58 -5.76 9.79 -2.69
N LEU A 59 -5.45 10.34 -3.88
CA LEU A 59 -5.57 11.78 -4.17
C LEU A 59 -7.02 12.24 -4.14
N PHE A 60 -7.94 11.41 -4.65
CA PHE A 60 -9.37 11.66 -4.55
C PHE A 60 -9.85 11.64 -3.10
N ILE A 61 -9.46 10.61 -2.33
CA ILE A 61 -9.84 10.48 -0.92
C ILE A 61 -9.25 11.62 -0.07
N SER A 62 -8.03 12.11 -0.35
CA SER A 62 -7.47 13.22 0.41
C SER A 62 -8.23 14.53 0.19
N GLY A 63 -8.76 14.76 -1.01
CA GLY A 63 -9.64 15.89 -1.32
C GLY A 63 -10.99 15.82 -0.62
N LEU A 64 -11.48 14.62 -0.31
CA LEU A 64 -12.71 14.42 0.49
C LEU A 64 -12.44 14.48 2.00
N ALA A 65 -11.28 14.00 2.45
CA ALA A 65 -10.94 13.86 3.86
C ALA A 65 -10.53 15.18 4.53
N PHE A 66 -9.90 16.09 3.79
CA PHE A 66 -9.38 17.35 4.33
C PHE A 66 -10.09 18.56 3.72
N LYS A 67 -10.51 19.51 4.56
CA LYS A 67 -11.08 20.79 4.12
C LYS A 67 -10.03 21.90 3.97
N ASN A 68 -8.91 21.79 4.68
CA ASN A 68 -7.83 22.77 4.64
C ASN A 68 -6.92 22.52 3.41
N PRO A 69 -6.77 23.50 2.49
CA PRO A 69 -5.93 23.35 1.29
C PRO A 69 -4.50 22.91 1.59
N THR A 70 -3.91 23.43 2.68
CA THR A 70 -2.55 23.08 3.08
C THR A 70 -2.42 21.60 3.45
N PHE A 71 -3.43 21.01 4.11
CA PHE A 71 -3.40 19.57 4.45
C PHE A 71 -3.63 18.69 3.23
N ILE A 72 -4.45 19.14 2.28
CA ILE A 72 -4.64 18.45 1.00
C ILE A 72 -3.29 18.36 0.28
N ASP A 73 -2.56 19.47 0.14
CA ASP A 73 -1.27 19.48 -0.54
C ASP A 73 -0.22 18.62 0.18
N GLN A 74 -0.16 18.70 1.52
CA GLN A 74 0.70 17.81 2.32
C GLN A 74 0.37 16.33 2.13
N ALA A 75 -0.92 15.97 2.04
CA ALA A 75 -1.36 14.62 1.77
C ALA A 75 -0.97 14.18 0.36
N LYS A 76 -1.09 15.04 -0.66
CA LYS A 76 -0.64 14.75 -2.04
C LYS A 76 0.83 14.35 -2.05
N TYR A 77 1.71 15.14 -1.42
CA TYR A 77 3.13 14.79 -1.31
C TYR A 77 3.35 13.43 -0.63
N GLY A 78 2.61 13.14 0.45
CA GLY A 78 2.69 11.85 1.13
C GLY A 78 2.26 10.67 0.26
N ILE A 79 1.18 10.84 -0.54
CA ILE A 79 0.68 9.81 -1.45
C ILE A 79 1.69 9.50 -2.55
N LEU A 80 2.33 10.53 -3.11
CA LEU A 80 3.35 10.37 -4.14
C LEU A 80 4.57 9.62 -3.59
N LEU A 81 5.06 10.04 -2.42
CA LEU A 81 6.18 9.39 -1.74
C LEU A 81 5.86 7.93 -1.41
N ALA A 82 4.69 7.65 -0.83
CA ALA A 82 4.24 6.29 -0.55
C ALA A 82 4.19 5.43 -1.82
N SER A 83 3.68 5.98 -2.92
CA SER A 83 3.54 5.25 -4.18
C SER A 83 4.91 4.88 -4.78
N VAL A 84 5.88 5.79 -4.71
CA VAL A 84 7.26 5.51 -5.14
C VAL A 84 7.91 4.44 -4.25
N ILE A 85 7.81 4.58 -2.93
CA ILE A 85 8.38 3.61 -1.97
C ILE A 85 7.75 2.22 -2.17
N ALA A 86 6.42 2.15 -2.23
CA ALA A 86 5.66 0.93 -2.47
C ALA A 86 6.03 0.27 -3.79
N GLY A 87 6.14 1.06 -4.87
CA GLY A 87 6.55 0.60 -6.19
C GLY A 87 7.95 0.02 -6.19
N ILE A 88 8.94 0.74 -5.63
CA ILE A 88 10.33 0.28 -5.57
C ILE A 88 10.45 -1.01 -4.75
N LEU A 89 9.85 -1.05 -3.55
CA LEU A 89 9.90 -2.22 -2.68
C LEU A 89 9.18 -3.43 -3.29
N GLY A 90 7.98 -3.23 -3.84
CA GLY A 90 7.21 -4.28 -4.50
C GLY A 90 7.95 -4.85 -5.71
N LEU A 91 8.49 -3.99 -6.58
CA LEU A 91 9.32 -4.41 -7.72
C LEU A 91 10.59 -5.12 -7.29
N ALA A 92 11.30 -4.63 -6.26
CA ALA A 92 12.51 -5.27 -5.75
C ALA A 92 12.24 -6.67 -5.22
N VAL A 93 11.13 -6.87 -4.50
CA VAL A 93 10.72 -8.18 -3.99
C VAL A 93 10.32 -9.11 -5.15
N LEU A 94 9.46 -8.65 -6.06
CA LEU A 94 8.99 -9.47 -7.19
C LEU A 94 10.11 -9.85 -8.15
N LYS A 95 11.06 -8.93 -8.41
CA LYS A 95 12.21 -9.20 -9.27
C LYS A 95 13.14 -10.28 -8.70
N ARG A 96 13.20 -10.45 -7.37
CA ARG A 96 13.98 -11.51 -6.72
C ARG A 96 13.30 -12.88 -6.71
N ILE A 97 12.02 -12.94 -7.05
CA ILE A 97 11.23 -14.18 -7.05
C ILE A 97 11.20 -14.80 -8.45
N ARG A 98 11.44 -13.99 -9.49
CA ARG A 98 11.71 -14.43 -10.86
C ARG A 98 13.04 -15.17 -10.94
#